data_AF-A0AAU5GF15-F1
#
_entry.id   AF-A0AAU5GF15-F1
#
_cell.length_a   1.000
_cell.length_b   1.000
_cell.length_c   1.000
_cell.angle_alpha   90.00
_cell.angle_beta   90.00
_cell.angle_gamma   90.00
#
_symmetry.space_group_name_H-M   'P 1'
#
loop_
_entity.id
_entity.type
_entity.pdbx_description
1 polymer ?
#
loop_
_entity_poly.entity_id
_entity_poly.type
_entity_poly.pdbx_seq_one_letter_code
_entity_poly.pdbx_strand_id
1 'polypeptide(L)' 'MPGSGAGNTGEDVWDDLVLDEDFIRSAETDEPSARARMLAARWRQQAPDPQPWRSDEPPAGWFFSKARRRKWRRR' A
#
# COMPACT_ATOMS: atom_id res chain seq x y z
N MET A 1 22.32 -29.99 37.48
CA MET A 1 22.74 -28.83 36.65
C MET A 1 24.13 -29.15 36.12
N PRO A 2 24.29 -29.46 34.82
CA PRO A 2 24.30 -28.50 33.71
C PRO A 2 23.31 -28.92 32.59
N GLY A 3 22.98 -28.18 31.56
CA GLY A 3 23.38 -26.85 31.06
C GLY A 3 22.69 -26.69 29.70
N SER A 4 22.17 -25.50 29.45
CA SER A 4 21.32 -25.12 28.33
C SER A 4 21.86 -25.53 26.95
N GLY A 5 20.96 -26.04 26.10
CA GLY A 5 21.15 -26.17 24.65
C GLY A 5 19.88 -25.76 23.89
N ALA A 6 19.10 -24.84 24.46
CA ALA A 6 17.95 -24.23 23.81
C ALA A 6 18.40 -22.91 23.18
N GLY A 7 19.02 -22.97 22.02
CA GLY A 7 19.53 -21.78 21.35
C GLY A 7 20.09 -22.09 19.98
N ASN A 8 19.24 -22.59 19.07
CA ASN A 8 19.43 -22.40 17.63
C ASN A 8 18.23 -22.86 16.76
N THR A 9 17.31 -23.65 17.29
CA THR A 9 16.26 -24.29 16.47
C THR A 9 15.30 -23.33 15.78
N GLY A 10 15.26 -22.06 16.20
CA GLY A 10 14.43 -21.04 15.57
C GLY A 10 15.13 -20.33 14.40
N GLU A 11 16.42 -20.02 14.52
CA GLU A 11 17.19 -19.28 13.50
C GLU A 11 17.57 -20.18 12.32
N ASP A 12 18.04 -21.41 12.58
CA ASP A 12 18.38 -22.38 11.52
C ASP A 12 17.22 -22.65 10.56
N VAL A 13 15.99 -22.64 11.06
CA VAL A 13 14.77 -22.92 10.26
C VAL A 13 14.47 -21.81 9.27
N TRP A 14 14.81 -20.56 9.58
CA TRP A 14 14.62 -19.43 8.67
C TRP A 14 15.77 -19.28 7.68
N ASP A 15 16.98 -19.64 8.09
CA ASP A 15 18.17 -19.58 7.24
C ASP A 15 18.13 -20.62 6.10
N ASP A 16 17.55 -21.80 6.36
CA ASP A 16 17.36 -22.86 5.35
C ASP A 16 16.05 -22.72 4.54
N LEU A 17 15.20 -21.73 4.85
CA LEU A 17 13.91 -21.54 4.17
C LEU A 17 14.08 -20.85 2.82
N VAL A 18 13.77 -21.55 1.73
CA VAL A 18 13.83 -21.01 0.37
C VAL A 18 12.47 -20.44 -0.05
N LEU A 19 12.42 -19.12 -0.27
CA LEU A 19 11.24 -18.36 -0.69
C LEU A 19 11.17 -18.21 -2.21
N ASP A 20 10.96 -19.32 -2.92
CA ASP A 20 10.87 -19.34 -4.38
C ASP A 20 9.47 -18.96 -4.92
N GLU A 21 9.34 -18.95 -6.24
CA GLU A 21 8.08 -18.56 -6.90
C GLU A 21 6.94 -19.53 -6.61
N ASP A 22 7.24 -20.82 -6.43
CA ASP A 22 6.24 -21.84 -6.12
C ASP A 22 5.76 -21.70 -4.66
N PHE A 23 6.67 -21.41 -3.71
CA PHE A 23 6.33 -21.06 -2.33
C PHE A 23 5.39 -19.86 -2.28
N ILE A 24 5.73 -18.76 -2.97
CA ILE A 24 4.89 -17.54 -3.02
C ILE A 24 3.52 -17.83 -3.62
N ARG A 25 3.43 -18.60 -4.70
CA ARG A 25 2.16 -18.96 -5.36
C ARG A 25 1.33 -19.96 -4.56
N SER A 26 1.96 -20.76 -3.70
CA SER A 26 1.29 -21.71 -2.81
C SER A 26 0.65 -21.04 -1.59
N ALA A 27 1.10 -19.83 -1.24
CA ALA A 27 0.51 -19.08 -0.14
C ALA A 27 -0.95 -18.72 -0.45
N GLU A 28 -1.87 -19.22 0.35
CA GLU A 28 -3.30 -18.90 0.22
C GLU A 28 -3.50 -17.39 0.42
N THR A 29 -4.22 -16.74 -0.50
CA THR A 29 -4.47 -15.31 -0.41
C THR A 29 -5.53 -15.05 0.65
N ASP A 30 -5.10 -14.68 1.86
CA ASP A 30 -6.00 -14.43 2.98
C ASP A 30 -6.75 -13.07 2.80
N GLU A 31 -7.87 -13.17 2.11
CA GLU A 31 -8.94 -12.22 1.82
C GLU A 31 -8.63 -10.83 1.21
N PRO A 32 -9.53 -10.33 0.32
CA PRO A 32 -9.59 -8.94 -0.17
C PRO A 32 -9.61 -7.84 0.92
N SER A 33 -9.71 -8.22 2.19
CA SER A 33 -9.92 -7.36 3.34
C SER A 33 -8.67 -7.23 4.23
N ALA A 34 -7.62 -8.05 4.07
CA ALA A 34 -6.40 -7.95 4.91
C ALA A 34 -5.70 -6.60 4.75
N ARG A 35 -5.47 -6.16 3.51
CA ARG A 35 -4.92 -4.83 3.21
C ARG A 35 -5.81 -3.70 3.73
N ALA A 36 -7.13 -3.88 3.69
CA ALA A 36 -8.08 -2.91 4.22
C ALA A 36 -8.00 -2.82 5.76
N ARG A 37 -7.87 -3.96 6.47
CA ARG A 37 -7.66 -4.00 7.93
C ARG A 37 -6.33 -3.35 8.32
N MET A 38 -5.26 -3.58 7.56
CA MET A 38 -3.96 -2.91 7.76
C MET A 38 -4.05 -1.39 7.55
N LEU A 39 -4.71 -0.94 6.47
CA LEU A 39 -4.94 0.48 6.21
C LEU A 39 -5.81 1.12 7.30
N ALA A 40 -6.85 0.44 7.76
CA ALA A 40 -7.70 0.91 8.85
C ALA A 40 -6.90 1.05 10.15
N ALA A 41 -6.05 0.08 10.50
CA ALA A 41 -5.17 0.17 11.67
C ALA A 41 -4.18 1.35 11.57
N ARG A 42 -3.61 1.58 10.39
CA ARG A 42 -2.75 2.74 10.13
C ARG A 42 -3.50 4.07 10.28
N TRP A 43 -4.69 4.20 9.69
CA TRP A 43 -5.50 5.42 9.76
C TRP A 43 -6.03 5.74 11.16
N ARG A 44 -6.25 4.72 12.00
CA ARG A 44 -6.59 4.96 13.41
C ARG A 44 -5.47 5.68 14.17
N GLN A 45 -4.22 5.48 13.78
CA GLN A 45 -3.06 6.13 14.39
C GLN A 45 -2.63 7.39 13.65
N GLN A 46 -2.82 7.40 12.33
CA GLN A 46 -2.39 8.48 11.45
C GLN A 46 -3.43 8.70 10.36
N ALA A 47 -4.53 9.33 10.77
CA ALA A 47 -5.57 9.73 9.85
C ALA A 47 -5.01 10.77 8.86
N PRO A 48 -5.42 10.73 7.58
CA PRO A 48 -5.08 11.80 6.67
C PRO A 48 -5.71 13.10 7.13
N ASP A 49 -5.04 14.22 6.84
CA ASP A 49 -5.59 15.54 7.10
C ASP A 49 -6.92 15.73 6.34
N PRO A 50 -7.90 16.43 6.94
CA PRO A 50 -9.18 16.68 6.30
C PRO A 50 -8.96 17.54 5.05
N GLN A 51 -9.05 16.89 3.89
CA GLN A 51 -9.05 17.59 2.63
C GLN A 51 -10.47 18.09 2.31
N PRO A 52 -10.62 19.28 1.73
CA PRO A 52 -11.91 19.74 1.27
C PRO A 52 -12.45 18.76 0.22
N TRP A 53 -13.73 18.41 0.34
CA TRP A 53 -14.53 17.60 -0.60
C TRP A 53 -14.43 18.06 -2.07
N ARG A 54 -13.95 19.28 -2.30
CA ARG A 54 -13.45 19.76 -3.57
C ARG A 54 -12.04 20.29 -3.36
N SER A 55 -11.08 19.72 -4.07
CA SER A 55 -9.81 20.39 -4.32
C SER A 55 -10.13 21.66 -5.10
N ASP A 56 -10.05 22.83 -4.48
CA ASP A 56 -10.17 24.11 -5.19
C ASP A 56 -9.09 24.26 -6.27
N GLU A 57 -8.02 23.47 -6.16
CA GLU A 57 -6.97 23.31 -7.15
C GLU A 57 -7.37 22.27 -8.22
N PRO A 58 -7.52 22.68 -9.49
CA PRO A 58 -7.78 21.74 -10.57
C PRO A 58 -6.60 20.76 -10.76
N PRO A 59 -6.81 19.43 -10.69
CA PRO A 59 -5.75 18.42 -10.59
C PRO A 59 -4.91 18.23 -11.87
N ALA A 60 -5.27 18.89 -12.96
CA ALA A 60 -4.49 18.90 -14.17
C ALA A 60 -4.76 20.23 -14.89
N GLY A 61 -3.73 20.82 -15.50
CA GLY A 61 -3.79 22.11 -16.23
C GLY A 61 -4.76 22.17 -17.42
N TRP A 62 -5.69 21.23 -17.57
CA TRP A 62 -6.76 21.24 -18.58
C TRP A 62 -7.85 22.29 -18.30
N PHE A 63 -7.90 22.90 -17.12
CA PHE A 63 -8.84 24.01 -16.87
C PHE A 63 -8.48 25.27 -17.68
N PHE A 64 -7.20 25.55 -17.97
CA PHE A 64 -6.80 26.58 -18.95
C PHE A 64 -7.06 26.17 -20.42
N SER A 65 -7.21 24.87 -20.70
CA SER A 65 -7.54 24.39 -22.03
C SER A 65 -8.95 24.83 -22.48
N LYS A 66 -9.85 25.11 -21.52
CA LYS A 66 -11.22 25.60 -21.81
C LYS A 66 -11.22 27.06 -22.28
N ALA A 67 -10.38 27.91 -21.68
CA ALA A 67 -10.16 29.29 -22.14
C ALA A 67 -9.53 29.31 -23.54
N ARG A 68 -8.55 28.41 -23.78
CA ARG A 68 -7.93 28.27 -25.11
C ARG A 68 -8.93 27.76 -26.15
N ARG A 69 -9.75 26.74 -25.85
CA ARG A 69 -10.78 26.17 -26.76
C ARG A 69 -11.82 27.21 -27.21
N ARG A 70 -12.18 28.17 -26.37
CA ARG A 70 -13.16 29.22 -26.71
C ARG A 70 -12.65 30.21 -27.77
N LYS A 71 -11.34 30.41 -27.88
CA LYS A 71 -10.72 31.32 -28.86
C LYS A 71 -10.70 30.74 -30.29
N TRP A 72 -10.65 29.41 -30.41
CA TRP A 72 -10.58 28.71 -31.71
C TRP A 72 -11.94 28.53 -32.39
N ARG A 73 -13.05 28.70 -31.68
CA ARG A 73 -14.42 28.64 -32.23
C ARG A 73 -14.93 29.98 -32.79
N ARG A 74 -14.10 31.02 -32.82
CA ARG A 74 -14.43 32.35 -33.33
C ARG A 74 -13.62 32.74 -34.58
N ARG A 75 -13.08 31.75 -35.28
CA ARG A 75 -12.53 31.91 -36.63
C ARG A 75 -13.38 31.12 -37.59
#